data_AF-A0A971L149-F1
#
_entry.id   AF-A0A971L149-F1
#
_cell.length_a   1.000
_cell.length_b   1.000
_cell.length_c   1.000
_cell.angle_alpha   90.00
_cell.angle_beta   90.00
_cell.angle_gamma   90.00
#
_symmetry.space_group_name_H-M   'P 1'
#
loop_
_entity.id
_entity.type
_entity.pdbx_description
1 polymer ?
#
loop_
_entity_poly.entity_id
_entity_poly.type
_entity_poly.pdbx_seq_one_letter_code
_entity_poly.pdbx_strand_id
1 'polypeptide(L)'
;MDISVSIIREKSLDPAFKVLVSYRDENVSFRNVEVDVLRQPPKVIIQYPEEVQPVLQQINSKKLELEILNKIAEHLLSSGGR
;
A
#
# COMPACT_ATOMS: atom_id res chain seq x y z
N MET A 1 16.08 -2.48 22.18
CA MET A 1 15.40 -3.22 21.08
C MET A 1 15.93 -2.65 19.79
N ASP A 2 16.60 -3.48 19.01
CA ASP A 2 17.21 -3.06 17.74
C ASP A 2 16.48 -3.72 16.58
N ILE A 3 16.01 -2.91 15.63
CA ILE A 3 15.32 -3.35 14.43
C ILE A 3 16.02 -2.72 13.23
N SER A 4 16.37 -3.54 12.25
CA SER A 4 16.90 -3.09 10.96
C SER A 4 16.20 -3.83 9.83
N VAL A 5 15.74 -3.07 8.83
CA VAL A 5 15.08 -3.60 7.64
C VAL A 5 15.71 -2.98 6.39
N SER A 6 16.05 -3.81 5.42
CA SER A 6 16.50 -3.36 4.10
C SER A 6 15.83 -4.15 2.97
N ILE A 7 15.57 -3.49 1.85
CA ILE A 7 14.98 -4.11 0.66
C ILE A 7 16.09 -4.77 -0.17
N ILE A 8 15.89 -6.01 -0.58
CA ILE A 8 16.72 -6.70 -1.57
C ILE A 8 16.23 -6.27 -2.96
N ARG A 9 16.80 -5.18 -3.49
CA ARG A 9 16.28 -4.47 -4.67
C ARG A 9 16.21 -5.37 -5.90
N GLU A 10 17.23 -6.19 -6.11
CA GLU A 10 17.36 -7.12 -7.24
C GLU A 10 16.35 -8.28 -7.21
N LYS A 11 15.75 -8.55 -6.04
CA LYS A 11 14.71 -9.58 -5.86
C LYS A 11 13.31 -8.99 -5.62
N SER A 12 13.12 -7.68 -5.79
CA SER A 12 11.87 -7.00 -5.42
C SER A 12 11.27 -6.23 -6.60
N LEU A 13 9.97 -6.44 -6.83
CA LEU A 13 9.16 -5.70 -7.80
C LEU A 13 7.73 -5.61 -7.27
N ASP A 14 7.13 -4.41 -7.27
CA ASP A 14 5.75 -4.24 -6.82
C ASP A 14 4.80 -5.22 -7.54
N PRO A 15 3.95 -5.99 -6.81
CA PRO A 15 3.67 -5.90 -5.38
C PRO A 15 4.52 -6.80 -4.45
N ALA A 16 5.46 -7.60 -4.98
CA ALA A 16 6.22 -8.58 -4.23
C ALA A 16 7.65 -8.10 -3.89
N PHE A 17 7.97 -8.09 -2.60
CA PHE A 17 9.25 -7.61 -2.09
C PHE A 17 9.94 -8.70 -1.27
N LYS A 18 11.26 -8.78 -1.39
CA LYS A 18 12.11 -9.50 -0.44
C LYS A 18 12.87 -8.51 0.42
N VAL A 19 12.80 -8.68 1.73
CA VAL A 19 13.46 -7.80 2.70
C VAL A 19 14.39 -8.61 3.60
N LEU A 20 15.50 -8.01 4.01
CA LEU A 20 16.34 -8.52 5.09
C LEU A 20 15.89 -7.87 6.39
N VAL A 21 15.54 -8.71 7.36
CA VAL A 21 15.11 -8.27 8.69
C VAL A 21 16.13 -8.73 9.72
N SER A 22 16.57 -7.80 10.56
CA SER A 22 17.31 -8.08 11.77
C SER A 22 16.54 -7.55 12.97
N TYR A 23 16.49 -8.34 14.03
CA TYR A 23 15.83 -8.03 15.28
C TYR A 23 16.69 -8.49 16.45
N ARG A 24 16.76 -7.69 17.51
CA ARG A 24 17.35 -8.09 18.79
C ARG A 24 16.64 -7.40 19.96
N ASP A 25 16.24 -8.21 20.92
CA ASP A 25 15.87 -7.78 22.26
C ASP A 25 16.59 -8.64 23.32
N GLU A 26 16.09 -8.65 24.56
CA GLU A 26 16.67 -9.39 25.68
C GLU A 26 16.52 -10.92 25.55
N ASN A 27 15.54 -11.40 24.75
CA ASN A 27 15.14 -12.81 24.72
C ASN A 27 15.36 -13.47 23.35
N VAL A 28 15.26 -12.69 22.27
CA VAL A 28 15.20 -13.16 20.89
C VAL A 28 16.14 -12.32 20.04
N SER A 29 16.90 -12.99 19.17
CA SER A 29 17.68 -12.30 18.15
C SER A 29 17.77 -13.09 16.86
N PHE A 30 17.69 -12.38 15.74
CA PHE A 30 17.97 -12.90 14.41
C PHE A 30 18.53 -11.78 13.53
N ARG A 31 19.36 -12.16 12.55
CA ARG A 31 20.08 -11.20 11.71
C ARG A 31 19.95 -11.59 10.24
N ASN A 32 19.64 -10.60 9.41
CA ASN A 32 19.54 -10.71 7.95
C ASN A 32 18.68 -11.89 7.48
N VAL A 33 17.55 -12.12 8.16
CA VAL A 33 16.58 -13.13 7.72
C VAL A 33 15.85 -12.59 6.49
N GLU A 34 15.83 -13.36 5.40
CA GLU A 34 15.03 -13.04 4.22
C GLU A 34 13.54 -13.27 4.54
N VAL A 35 12.72 -12.25 4.31
CA VAL A 35 11.27 -12.28 4.49
C VAL A 35 10.57 -11.88 3.20
N ASP A 36 9.57 -12.66 2.82
CA ASP A 36 8.68 -12.36 1.70
C ASP A 36 7.56 -11.41 2.14
N VAL A 37 7.39 -10.32 1.41
CA VAL A 37 6.38 -9.29 1.67
C VAL A 37 5.55 -9.09 0.42
N LEU A 38 4.24 -9.28 0.53
CA LEU A 38 3.29 -8.98 -0.54
C LEU A 38 2.51 -7.72 -0.17
N ARG A 39 2.75 -6.64 -0.91
CA ARG A 39 1.98 -5.39 -0.76
C ARG A 39 0.58 -5.60 -1.29
N GLN A 40 -0.41 -5.42 -0.41
CA GLN A 40 -1.80 -5.30 -0.82
C GLN A 40 -2.14 -3.82 -1.02
N PRO A 41 -2.88 -3.46 -2.08
CA PRO A 41 -3.43 -2.12 -2.20
C PRO A 41 -4.24 -1.77 -0.94
N PRO A 42 -4.16 -0.53 -0.43
CA PRO A 42 -5.01 -0.12 0.69
C PRO A 42 -6.49 -0.31 0.31
N LYS A 43 -7.28 -0.85 1.23
CA LYS A 43 -8.74 -0.90 1.05
C LYS A 43 -9.26 0.53 1.08
N VAL A 44 -9.85 0.98 -0.02
CA VAL A 44 -10.48 2.30 -0.10
C VAL A 44 -11.99 2.12 0.06
N ILE A 45 -12.58 2.89 0.97
CA ILE A 45 -14.02 2.95 1.17
C ILE A 45 -14.48 4.28 0.59
N ILE A 46 -15.30 4.24 -0.46
CA ILE A 46 -15.90 5.43 -1.05
C ILE A 46 -17.36 5.48 -0.57
N GLN A 47 -17.67 6.48 0.25
CA GLN A 47 -19.01 6.72 0.76
C GLN A 47 -19.69 7.76 -0.10
N TYR A 48 -20.66 7.32 -0.90
CA TYR A 48 -21.49 8.21 -1.69
C TYR A 48 -22.69 8.70 -0.86
N PRO A 49 -23.05 9.98 -0.95
CA PRO A 49 -24.27 10.52 -0.36
C PRO A 49 -25.52 9.75 -0.80
N GLU A 50 -26.55 9.69 0.04
CA GLU A 50 -27.78 8.92 -0.21
C GLU A 50 -28.45 9.29 -1.53
N GLU A 51 -28.43 10.58 -1.89
CA GLU A 51 -28.99 11.09 -3.14
C GLU A 51 -28.27 10.58 -4.40
N VAL A 52 -27.01 10.17 -4.29
CA VAL A 52 -26.19 9.68 -5.42
C VAL A 52 -26.32 8.16 -5.57
N GLN A 53 -26.59 7.43 -4.49
CA GLN A 53 -26.61 5.96 -4.50
C GLN A 53 -27.53 5.34 -5.57
N PRO A 54 -28.76 5.84 -5.82
CA PRO A 54 -29.63 5.30 -6.87
C PRO A 54 -29.06 5.50 -8.29
N VAL A 55 -28.27 6.55 -8.49
CA VAL A 55 -27.67 6.90 -9.78
C VAL A 55 -26.46 6.01 -10.08
N LEU A 56 -25.74 5.54 -9.05
CA LEU A 56 -24.56 4.68 -9.21
C LEU A 56 -24.87 3.40 -9.98
N GLN A 57 -26.08 2.84 -9.82
CA GLN A 57 -26.51 1.63 -10.54
C GLN A 57 -26.73 1.85 -12.04
N GLN A 58 -26.85 3.12 -12.46
CA GLN A 58 -27.16 3.51 -13.84
C GLN A 58 -25.92 3.94 -14.63
N ILE A 59 -24.75 4.01 -13.97
CA ILE A 59 -23.50 4.48 -14.56
C ILE A 59 -22.39 3.43 -14.46
N ASN A 60 -21.27 3.69 -15.12
CA ASN A 60 -20.05 2.91 -14.92
C ASN A 60 -19.34 3.35 -13.63
N SER A 61 -19.87 2.90 -12.49
CA SER A 61 -19.35 3.22 -11.15
C SER A 61 -17.88 2.83 -10.99
N LYS A 62 -17.44 1.70 -11.55
CA LYS A 62 -16.03 1.27 -11.51
C LYS A 62 -15.08 2.27 -12.16
N LYS A 63 -15.47 2.86 -13.30
CA LYS A 63 -14.68 3.91 -13.96
C LYS A 63 -14.62 5.16 -13.08
N LEU A 64 -15.74 5.56 -12.47
CA LEU A 64 -15.79 6.69 -11.55
C LEU A 64 -14.86 6.46 -10.34
N GLU A 65 -14.90 5.28 -9.72
CA GLU A 65 -14.01 4.91 -8.62
C GLU A 65 -12.53 4.98 -9.02
N LEU A 66 -12.17 4.47 -10.21
CA LEU A 66 -10.79 4.57 -10.72
C LEU A 66 -10.33 6.02 -10.91
N GLU A 67 -11.18 6.90 -11.45
CA GLU A 67 -10.85 8.32 -11.59
C GLU A 67 -10.67 9.00 -10.22
N ILE A 68 -11.50 8.67 -9.23
CA ILE A 68 -11.35 9.14 -7.84
C ILE A 68 -9.98 8.71 -7.29
N LEU A 69 -9.63 7.42 -7.44
CA LEU A 69 -8.37 6.87 -6.96
C LEU A 69 -7.15 7.50 -7.67
N ASN A 70 -7.22 7.71 -8.98
CA ASN A 70 -6.18 8.38 -9.74
C ASN A 70 -5.95 9.80 -9.21
N LYS A 71 -7.02 10.56 -8.95
CA LYS A 71 -6.90 11.93 -8.44
C LYS A 71 -6.27 11.97 -7.04
N ILE A 72 -6.61 11.01 -6.19
CA ILE A 72 -5.96 10.84 -4.88
C ILE A 72 -4.47 10.53 -5.06
N ALA A 73 -4.12 9.59 -5.94
CA ALA A 73 -2.73 9.24 -6.21
C ALA A 73 -1.91 10.44 -6.73
N GLU A 74 -2.45 11.22 -7.66
CA GLU A 74 -1.85 12.47 -8.15
C GLU A 74 -1.60 13.47 -7.00
N HIS A 75 -2.57 13.64 -6.10
CA HIS A 75 -2.43 14.52 -4.95
C HIS A 75 -1.34 14.04 -3.98
N LEU A 76 -1.27 12.74 -3.70
CA LEU A 76 -0.25 12.18 -2.82
C LEU A 76 1.16 12.29 -3.41
N LEU A 77 1.30 12.04 -4.72
CA LEU A 77 2.58 12.16 -5.42
C LEU A 77 3.07 13.61 -5.50
N SER A 78 2.16 14.57 -5.69
CA SER A 78 2.51 16.00 -5.67
C SER A 78 2.78 16.55 -4.28
N SER A 79 2.16 15.98 -3.24
CA SER A 79 2.33 16.43 -1.84
C SER A 79 3.52 15.78 -1.13
N GLY A 80 3.96 14.58 -1.57
CA GLY A 80 5.09 13.85 -1.00
C GLY A 80 6.48 14.24 -1.55
N GLY A 81 6.55 15.29 -2.37
CA GLY A 81 7.79 15.80 -2.99
C GLY A 81 8.46 16.98 -2.27
N ARG A 82 8.11 17.25 -1.01
CA ARG A 82 8.75 18.27 -0.16
C ARG A 82 9.34 17.64 1.10
#